data_AF-A0AAV2HMP7-F1
#
_entry.id   AF-A0AAV2HMP7-F1
#
_cell.length_a   1.000
_cell.length_b   1.000
_cell.length_c   1.000
_cell.angle_alpha   90.00
_cell.angle_beta   90.00
_cell.angle_gamma   90.00
#
_symmetry.space_group_name_H-M   'P 1'
#
loop_
_entity.id
_entity.type
_entity.pdbx_description
1 polymer ?
#
loop_
_entity_poly.entity_id
_entity_poly.type
_entity_poly.pdbx_seq_one_letter_code
_entity_poly.pdbx_strand_id
1 'polypeptide(L)' 'NVQRAWLYLEPIFSSDDITKQLPTESKRYNTMERVWRKVMRMAKTEPHVIVICPDDNMLTDLKKCSELLDHV' A
#
# COMPACT_ATOMS: atom_id res chain seq x y z
N ASN A 1 -8.12 3.29 -5.94
CA ASN A 1 -8.59 3.57 -4.56
C ASN A 1 -7.63 3.06 -3.47
N VAL A 2 -6.31 3.10 -3.69
CA VAL A 2 -5.33 2.49 -2.76
C VAL A 2 -5.23 3.26 -1.43
N GLN A 3 -5.08 4.59 -1.48
CA GLN A 3 -4.93 5.42 -0.27
C GLN A 3 -6.12 5.28 0.69
N ARG A 4 -7.34 5.32 0.16
CA ARG A 4 -8.57 5.25 0.97
C ARG A 4 -8.72 3.87 1.62
N ALA A 5 -8.46 2.80 0.88
CA ALA A 5 -8.52 1.45 1.42
C ALA A 5 -7.41 1.23 2.46
N TRP A 6 -6.19 1.72 2.20
CA TRP A 6 -5.10 1.66 3.17
C TRP A 6 -5.44 2.37 4.49
N LEU A 7 -5.97 3.59 4.45
CA LEU A 7 -6.37 4.34 5.65
C LEU A 7 -7.44 3.62 6.49
N TYR A 8 -8.32 2.86 5.84
CA TYR A 8 -9.34 2.07 6.53
C TYR A 8 -8.75 0.82 7.19
N LEU A 9 -7.81 0.15 6.51
CA LEU A 9 -7.26 -1.12 6.95
C LEU A 9 -6.09 -0.97 7.95
N GLU A 10 -5.39 0.15 7.94
CA GLU A 10 -4.26 0.42 8.83
C GLU A 10 -4.56 0.22 10.33
N PRO A 11 -5.64 0.77 10.91
CA PRO A 11 -5.96 0.53 12.32
C PRO A 11 -6.38 -0.93 12.60
N ILE A 12 -6.84 -1.67 11.59
CA ILE A 12 -7.27 -3.07 11.76
C ILE A 12 -6.04 -4.00 11.76
N PHE A 13 -5.17 -3.85 10.76
CA PHE A 13 -4.01 -4.72 10.54
C PHE A 13 -2.77 -4.33 11.35
N SER A 14 -2.80 -3.19 12.04
CA SER A 14 -1.79 -2.84 13.06
C SER A 14 -1.96 -3.63 14.38
N SER A 15 -3.06 -4.37 14.54
CA SER A 15 -3.30 -5.22 15.71
C SER A 15 -2.58 -6.56 15.62
N ASP A 16 -1.83 -6.90 16.67
CA ASP A 16 -1.16 -8.20 16.82
C ASP A 16 -2.13 -9.38 16.86
N ASP A 17 -3.34 -9.17 17.40
CA ASP A 17 -4.37 -10.20 17.50
C ASP A 17 -4.97 -10.51 16.13
N ILE A 18 -5.27 -9.48 15.33
CA ILE A 18 -5.71 -9.65 13.93
C ILE A 18 -4.66 -10.39 13.11
N THR A 19 -3.37 -10.11 13.34
CA THR A 19 -2.29 -10.80 12.63
C THR A 19 -2.25 -12.31 12.90
N LYS A 20 -2.68 -12.74 14.09
CA LYS A 20 -2.79 -14.16 14.42
C LYS A 20 -4.06 -14.79 13.87
N GLN A 21 -5.17 -14.04 13.84
CA GLN A 21 -6.47 -14.54 13.36
C GLN A 21 -6.54 -14.62 11.84
N LEU A 22 -5.93 -13.67 11.13
CA LEU A 22 -5.97 -13.53 9.67
C LEU A 22 -4.55 -13.48 9.07
N PRO A 23 -3.74 -14.54 9.23
CA PRO A 23 -2.32 -14.52 8.87
C PRO A 23 -2.07 -14.33 7.36
N THR A 24 -2.99 -14.82 6.50
CA THR A 24 -2.89 -14.69 5.04
C THR A 24 -3.12 -13.25 4.61
N GLU A 25 -4.20 -12.64 5.10
CA GLU A 25 -4.60 -11.27 4.84
C GLU A 25 -3.56 -10.30 5.42
N SER A 26 -3.06 -10.55 6.63
CA SER A 26 -1.98 -9.74 7.22
C SER A 26 -0.70 -9.80 6.39
N LYS A 27 -0.35 -10.96 5.83
CA LYS A 27 0.81 -11.06 4.93
C LYS A 27 0.62 -10.26 3.63
N ARG A 28 -0.58 -10.27 3.06
CA ARG A 28 -0.94 -9.45 1.88
C ARG A 28 -0.89 -7.97 2.21
N TYR A 29 -1.53 -7.56 3.31
CA TYR A 29 -1.55 -6.19 3.82
C TYR A 29 -0.13 -5.67 4.04
N ASN A 30 0.73 -6.42 4.74
CA ASN A 30 2.13 -6.03 4.99
C ASN A 30 2.94 -5.88 3.70
N THR A 31 2.67 -6.75 2.70
CA THR A 31 3.31 -6.65 1.38
C THR A 31 2.90 -5.38 0.66
N MET A 32 1.60 -5.07 0.66
CA MET A 32 1.04 -3.86 0.10
C MET A 32 1.57 -2.60 0.82
N GLU A 33 1.58 -2.59 2.16
CA GLU A 33 2.03 -1.47 2.97
C GLU A 33 3.48 -1.10 2.65
N ARG A 34 4.36 -2.09 2.46
CA ARG A 34 5.76 -1.86 2.07
C ARG A 34 5.86 -1.14 0.73
N VAL A 35 5.06 -1.54 -0.25
CA VAL A 35 5.05 -0.92 -1.60
C VAL A 35 4.45 0.49 -1.49
N TRP A 36 3.33 0.65 -0.80
CA TRP A 36 2.69 1.95 -0.57
C TRP A 36 3.63 2.96 0.11
N ARG A 37 4.33 2.55 1.18
CA ARG A 37 5.33 3.39 1.87
C ARG A 37 6.54 3.75 1.00
N LYS A 38 6.93 2.89 0.05
CA LYS A 38 7.98 3.22 -0.94
C LYS A 38 7.49 4.33 -1.87
N VAL A 39 6.29 4.20 -2.43
CA VAL A 39 5.68 5.22 -3.31
C VAL A 39 5.52 6.55 -2.57
N MET A 40 5.00 6.54 -1.34
CA MET A 40 4.85 7.75 -0.53
C MET A 40 6.19 8.42 -0.19
N ARG A 41 7.27 7.65 0.01
CA ARG A 41 8.61 8.22 0.21
C ARG A 41 9.13 8.91 -1.04
N MET A 42 8.97 8.31 -2.21
CA MET A 42 9.33 8.94 -3.49
C MET A 42 8.55 10.25 -3.69
N ALA A 43 7.25 10.23 -3.45
CA ALA A 43 6.38 11.41 -3.52
C ALA A 43 6.78 12.51 -2.51
N LYS A 44 7.31 12.13 -1.34
CA LYS A 44 7.81 13.10 -0.36
C LYS A 44 9.16 13.70 -0.77
N THR A 45 10.04 12.91 -1.39
CA THR A 45 11.36 13.37 -1.84
C THR A 45 11.26 14.31 -3.04
N GLU A 46 10.35 14.04 -3.96
CA GLU A 46 10.09 14.89 -5.12
C GLU A 46 8.62 15.35 -5.09
N PRO A 47 8.29 16.53 -4.57
CA PRO A 47 6.89 16.96 -4.46
C PRO A 47 6.26 17.34 -5.81
N HIS A 48 7.04 17.48 -6.88
CA HIS A 48 6.52 17.82 -8.20
C HIS A 48 5.93 16.59 -8.88
N VAL A 49 4.60 16.43 -8.76
CA VAL A 49 3.86 15.27 -9.28
C VAL A 49 4.11 14.99 -10.76
N ILE A 50 4.33 16.02 -11.58
CA ILE A 50 4.60 15.90 -13.02
C ILE A 50 5.92 15.16 -13.30
N VAL A 51 6.88 15.22 -12.37
CA VAL A 51 8.18 14.54 -12.49
C VAL A 51 8.09 13.06 -12.14
N ILE A 52 7.20 12.69 -11.21
CA ILE A 52 7.10 11.31 -10.69
C ILE A 52 6.04 10.50 -11.45
N CYS A 53 4.93 11.12 -11.86
CA CYS A 53 3.84 10.46 -12.57
C CYS A 53 4.23 9.69 -13.85
N PRO A 54 5.23 10.13 -14.64
CA PRO A 54 5.68 9.39 -15.82
C PRO A 54 6.45 8.11 -15.51
N ASP A 55 6.77 7.80 -14.25
CA ASP A 55 7.47 6.57 -13.89
C ASP A 55 6.54 5.35 -14.02
N ASP A 56 6.80 4.50 -15.01
CA ASP A 56 6.09 3.23 -15.25
C ASP A 56 6.10 2.30 -14.03
N ASN A 57 7.13 2.41 -13.18
CA ASN A 57 7.20 1.63 -11.94
C ASN A 57 6.15 2.11 -10.93
N MET A 58 5.81 3.40 -10.91
CA MET A 58 4.81 3.92 -9.97
C MET A 58 3.40 3.42 -10.32
N LEU A 59 3.05 3.40 -11.61
CA LEU A 59 1.77 2.83 -12.03
C LEU A 59 1.68 1.33 -11.72
N THR A 60 2.77 0.60 -11.96
CA THR A 60 2.86 -0.85 -11.68
C THR A 60 2.75 -1.13 -10.18
N ASP A 61 3.48 -0.39 -9.35
CA ASP A 61 3.45 -0.50 -7.88
C ASP A 61 2.04 -0.19 -7.35
N LEU A 62 1.37 0.84 -7.88
CA LEU A 62 0.00 1.20 -7.48
C LEU A 62 -1.06 0.17 -7.90
N LYS A 63 -0.96 -0.40 -9.11
CA LYS A 63 -1.84 -1.49 -9.55
C LYS A 63 -1.68 -2.71 -8.66
N LYS A 64 -0.44 -3.09 -8.36
CA LYS A 64 -0.13 -4.18 -7.44
C LYS A 64 -0.70 -3.93 -6.04
N CYS A 65 -0.60 -2.72 -5.52
CA CYS A 65 -1.24 -2.37 -4.24
C CYS A 65 -2.76 -2.53 -4.31
N SER A 66 -3.40 -2.14 -5.42
CA SER A 66 -4.86 -2.33 -5.60
C SER A 66 -5.24 -3.81 -5.58
N GLU A 67 -4.54 -4.65 -6.34
CA GLU A 67 -4.80 -6.09 -6.39
C GLU A 67 -4.60 -6.77 -5.03
N LEU A 68 -3.57 -6.37 -4.28
CA LEU A 68 -3.34 -6.91 -2.94
C LEU A 68 -4.44 -6.49 -1.96
N LEU A 69 -5.01 -5.30 -2.12
CA LEU A 69 -6.10 -4.79 -1.26
C LEU A 69 -7.46 -5.39 -1.58
N ASP A 70 -7.72 -5.79 -2.83
CA ASP A 70 -8.98 -6.43 -3.22
C ASP A 70 -9.14 -7.84 -2.61
N HIS A 71 -8.05 -8.39 -2.06
CA HIS A 71 -7.98 -9.71 -1.44
C HIS A 71 -7.61 -9.68 0.06
N VAL A 72 -7.79 -8.53 0.70
CA VAL A 72 -7.64 -8.31 2.14
C VAL A 72 -9.01 -7.97 2.71
#